data_AF-A0A660Y5I2-F1
#
_entry.id   AF-A0A660Y5I2-F1
#
_cell.length_a   1.000
_cell.length_b   1.000
_cell.length_c   1.000
_cell.angle_alpha   90.00
_cell.angle_beta   90.00
_cell.angle_gamma   90.00
#
_symmetry.space_group_name_H-M   'P 1'
#
loop_
_entity.id
_entity.type
_entity.pdbx_description
1 polymer ?
#
loop_
_entity_poly.entity_id
_entity_poly.type
_entity_poly.pdbx_seq_one_letter_code
_entity_poly.pdbx_strand_id
1 'polypeptide(L)' 'MKLRLGTRGSRLALAQADIAKRALEGLGFTVDLVVVRTKG' A
#
# COMPACT_ATOMS: atom_id res chain seq x y z
N MET A 1 3.63 -11.65 -10.04
CA MET A 1 3.30 -10.37 -10.74
C MET A 1 3.56 -9.20 -9.79
N LYS A 2 4.04 -8.07 -10.29
CA LYS A 2 4.45 -6.92 -9.46
C LYS A 2 3.40 -5.81 -9.46
N LEU A 3 2.99 -5.36 -8.28
CA LEU A 3 1.98 -4.32 -8.06
C LEU A 3 2.59 -3.13 -7.33
N ARG A 4 2.13 -1.91 -7.66
CA ARG A 4 2.47 -0.68 -6.94
C ARG A 4 1.22 -0.19 -6.20
N LEU A 5 1.29 -0.16 -4.87
CA LEU A 5 0.16 0.23 -4.01
C LEU A 5 0.33 1.67 -3.56
N GLY A 6 -0.49 2.57 -4.11
CA GLY A 6 -0.52 3.98 -3.72
C GLY A 6 -1.28 4.20 -2.41
N THR A 7 -0.73 4.98 -1.49
CA THR A 7 -1.43 5.38 -0.25
C THR A 7 -1.09 6.81 0.17
N ARG A 8 -1.95 7.42 1.00
CA ARG A 8 -1.65 8.70 1.66
C ARG A 8 -0.58 8.49 2.73
N GLY A 9 0.15 9.56 3.07
CA GLY A 9 1.22 9.51 4.09
C GLY A 9 0.73 9.57 5.54
N SER A 10 -0.58 9.58 5.81
CA SER A 10 -1.08 9.62 7.19
C SER A 10 -0.88 8.26 7.88
N ARG A 11 -0.70 8.28 9.22
CA ARG A 11 -0.47 7.05 10.00
C ARG A 11 -1.55 5.98 9.77
N LEU A 12 -2.82 6.40 9.69
CA LEU A 12 -3.92 5.48 9.40
C LEU A 12 -3.84 4.89 7.99
N ALA A 13 -3.56 5.72 6.98
CA ALA A 13 -3.48 5.27 5.60
C ALA A 13 -2.30 4.31 5.36
N LEU A 14 -1.19 4.50 6.07
CA LEU A 14 -0.07 3.56 6.06
C LEU A 14 -0.45 2.22 6.70
N ALA A 15 -1.14 2.22 7.84
CA ALA A 15 -1.62 0.99 8.47
C ALA A 15 -2.60 0.22 7.57
N GLN A 16 -3.54 0.92 6.93
CA GLN A 16 -4.47 0.34 5.96
C GLN A 16 -3.73 -0.26 4.76
N ALA A 17 -2.73 0.46 4.25
CA ALA A 17 -1.96 0.00 3.10
C ALA A 17 -1.07 -1.20 3.43
N ASP A 18 -0.56 -1.30 4.66
CA ASP A 18 0.18 -2.48 5.13
C ASP A 18 -0.72 -3.72 5.20
N ILE A 19 -1.97 -3.58 5.68
CA ILE A 19 -2.95 -4.69 5.70
C ILE A 19 -3.23 -5.18 4.27
N ALA A 20 -3.51 -4.26 3.35
CA ALA A 20 -3.76 -4.59 1.95
C ALA A 20 -2.53 -5.22 1.28
N LYS A 21 -1.33 -4.70 1.56
CA LYS A 21 -0.06 -5.26 1.09
C LYS A 21 0.09 -6.72 1.51
N ARG A 22 -0.06 -7.02 2.81
CA ARG A 22 0.08 -8.40 3.33
C ARG A 22 -0.93 -9.36 2.70
N ALA A 23 -2.17 -8.92 2.52
CA ALA A 23 -3.20 -9.73 1.87
C ALA A 23 -2.82 -10.06 0.41
N LEU A 24 -2.34 -9.07 -0.36
CA LEU A 24 -1.89 -9.27 -1.74
C LEU A 24 -0.61 -10.12 -1.82
N GLU A 25 0.33 -9.92 -0.91
CA GLU A 25 1.54 -10.77 -0.82
C GLU A 25 1.18 -12.22 -0.49
N GLY A 26 0.19 -12.45 0.36
CA GLY A 26 -0.37 -13.79 0.64
C GLY A 26 -0.99 -14.47 -0.58
N LEU A 27 -1.37 -13.72 -1.61
CA LEU A 27 -1.88 -14.24 -2.89
C LEU A 27 -0.75 -14.43 -3.93
N GLY A 28 0.52 -14.20 -3.57
CA GLY A 28 1.67 -14.38 -4.45
C GLY A 28 2.03 -13.15 -5.30
N PHE A 29 1.48 -11.97 -5.00
CA PHE A 29 1.93 -10.71 -5.62
C PHE A 29 3.16 -10.14 -4.90
N THR A 30 4.04 -9.49 -5.64
CA THR A 30 5.08 -8.63 -5.06
C THR A 30 4.58 -7.21 -5.02
N VAL A 31 4.51 -6.58 -3.84
CA VAL A 31 3.84 -5.28 -3.67
C VAL A 31 4.80 -4.19 -3.16
N ASP A 32 4.97 -3.15 -3.97
CA ASP A 32 5.73 -1.95 -3.59
C ASP A 32 4.77 -0.86 -3.09
N LEU A 33 4.97 -0.38 -1.86
CA LEU A 33 4.22 0.76 -1.31
C LEU A 33 4.75 2.08 -1.87
N VAL A 34 3.83 2.93 -2.36
CA VAL A 34 4.13 4.27 -2.88
C VAL A 34 3.32 5.29 -2.11
N VAL A 35 4.00 6.16 -1.36
CA VAL A 35 3.33 7.26 -0.65
C VAL A 35 3.08 8.41 -1.62
N VAL A 36 1.83 8.86 -1.71
CA VAL A 36 1.40 9.97 -2.57
C VAL A 36 0.92 11.13 -1.71
N ARG A 37 1.37 12.34 -2.04
CA ARG A 37 0.92 13.58 -1.39
C ARG A 37 -0.38 14.04 -2.04
N THR A 38 -1.44 14.18 -1.24
CA THR A 38 -2.72 14.77 -1.66
C THR A 38 -2.81 16.23 -1.21
N LYS A 39 -3.74 17.00 -1.79
CA LYS A 39 -4.00 18.40 -1.39
C LYS A 39 -4.72 18.54 -0.02
N GLY A 40 -5.18 17.42 0.54
CA GLY A 40 -6.14 17.34 1.63
C GLY A 40 -7.24 16.39 1.22
#